data_AF-H0HUA8-F1
#
_entry.id   AF-H0HUA8-F1
#
_cell.length_a   1.000
_cell.length_b   1.000
_cell.length_c   1.000
_cell.angle_alpha   90.00
_cell.angle_beta   90.00
_cell.angle_gamma   90.00
#
_symmetry.space_group_name_H-M   'P 1'
#
loop_
_entity.id
_entity.type
_entity.pdbx_description
1 polymer ?
#
loop_
_entity_poly.entity_id
_entity_poly.type
_entity_poly.pdbx_seq_one_letter_code
_entity_poly.pdbx_strand_id
1 'polypeptide(L)'
;MIVRHGPTPREFWIGLGRAFAGALIFAVPVLMTMEAWALGFNLHPWRLALLLAVTLPMLVLLHKYGGFRQTVALQDRVADAFVAILVAAVAATAVLFIFGIVTVEMPLREVIGKIAVQVVPGSLGASLARAQLGSSSLEEEEIPEPGYAGELFLMVVGALFLSVNIAPTEEVVLIAYKMHPWQEIALVVGTLALMHAFVYEFEFRGSHSPEPGAGFLSIFFRYAIVGYVLVMLVNLYILWTFGRTDGAGFSETLSAVVVLSFPGALGAAVARLIL
;
A
#
# COMPACT_ATOMS: atom_id res chain seq x y z
N MET A 1 2.49 27.28 -28.06
CA MET A 1 1.44 26.23 -28.08
C MET A 1 2.16 24.90 -28.26
N ILE A 2 2.51 24.24 -27.15
CA ILE A 2 3.22 22.95 -27.20
C ILE A 2 2.19 21.88 -27.52
N VAL A 3 2.23 21.35 -28.74
CA VAL A 3 1.41 20.21 -29.14
C VAL A 3 1.94 19.00 -28.39
N ARG A 4 1.28 18.62 -27.28
CA ARG A 4 1.54 17.36 -26.57
C ARG A 4 1.26 16.21 -27.55
N HIS A 5 2.31 15.64 -28.12
CA HIS A 5 2.19 14.39 -28.86
C HIS A 5 1.88 13.29 -27.84
N GLY A 6 0.78 12.56 -28.05
CA GLY A 6 0.47 11.40 -27.22
C GLY A 6 1.59 10.34 -27.32
N PRO A 7 1.69 9.45 -26.32
CA PRO A 7 2.70 8.39 -26.33
C PRO A 7 2.58 7.55 -27.61
N THR A 8 3.72 7.12 -28.14
CA THR A 8 3.72 6.18 -29.27
C THR A 8 3.07 4.85 -28.85
N PRO A 9 2.48 4.08 -29.78
CA PRO A 9 1.90 2.78 -29.46
C PRO A 9 2.87 1.85 -28.73
N ARG A 10 4.16 1.90 -29.08
CA ARG A 10 5.21 1.09 -28.44
C ARG A 10 5.43 1.48 -26.97
N GLU A 11 5.51 2.79 -26.67
CA GLU A 11 5.66 3.28 -25.30
C GLU A 11 4.45 2.93 -24.44
N PHE A 12 3.26 3.01 -25.02
CA PHE A 12 2.03 2.60 -24.33
C PHE A 12 2.07 1.12 -23.92
N TRP A 13 2.40 0.21 -24.84
CA TRP A 13 2.48 -1.23 -24.56
C TRP A 13 3.58 -1.57 -23.54
N ILE A 14 4.74 -0.91 -23.60
CA ILE A 14 5.81 -1.09 -22.61
C ILE A 14 5.34 -0.61 -21.22
N GLY A 15 4.69 0.56 -21.15
CA GLY A 15 4.13 1.08 -19.90
C GLY A 15 3.05 0.16 -19.32
N LEU A 16 2.22 -0.42 -20.17
CA LEU A 16 1.21 -1.40 -19.76
C LEU A 16 1.85 -2.69 -19.23
N GLY A 17 2.88 -3.21 -19.90
CA GLY A 17 3.63 -4.39 -19.45
C GLY A 17 4.32 -4.17 -18.10
N ARG A 18 4.90 -2.99 -17.87
CA ARG A 18 5.48 -2.61 -16.57
C ARG A 18 4.42 -2.54 -15.47
N ALA A 19 3.27 -1.94 -15.76
CA ALA A 19 2.16 -1.87 -14.82
C ALA A 19 1.64 -3.28 -14.48
N PHE A 20 1.54 -4.18 -15.46
CA PHE A 20 1.12 -5.56 -15.25
C PHE A 20 2.12 -6.34 -14.39
N ALA A 21 3.42 -6.22 -14.69
CA ALA A 21 4.49 -6.84 -13.89
C ALA A 21 4.50 -6.30 -12.45
N GLY A 22 4.36 -4.98 -12.28
CA GLY A 22 4.23 -4.35 -10.96
C GLY A 22 3.02 -4.85 -10.19
N ALA A 23 1.86 -4.96 -10.86
CA ALA A 23 0.66 -5.51 -10.25
C ALA A 23 0.88 -6.92 -9.72
N LEU A 24 1.53 -7.78 -10.52
CA LEU A 24 1.83 -9.15 -10.10
C LEU A 24 2.81 -9.19 -8.94
N ILE A 25 3.96 -8.51 -9.02
CA ILE A 25 4.98 -8.54 -7.96
C ILE A 25 4.36 -8.16 -6.61
N PHE A 26 3.47 -7.17 -6.60
CA PHE A 26 2.87 -6.63 -5.39
C PHE A 26 1.65 -7.42 -4.92
N ALA A 27 0.91 -8.06 -5.82
CA ALA A 27 -0.25 -8.88 -5.48
C ALA A 27 0.09 -10.34 -5.19
N VAL A 28 1.28 -10.84 -5.57
CA VAL A 28 1.69 -12.24 -5.38
C VAL A 28 1.42 -12.77 -3.97
N PRO A 29 1.76 -12.07 -2.87
CA PRO A 29 1.51 -12.60 -1.52
C PRO A 29 0.01 -12.87 -1.26
N VAL A 30 -0.87 -11.95 -1.65
CA VAL A 30 -2.33 -12.13 -1.54
C VAL A 30 -2.87 -13.11 -2.58
N LEU A 31 -2.26 -13.17 -3.77
CA LEU A 31 -2.63 -14.11 -4.82
C LEU A 31 -2.30 -15.55 -4.47
N MET A 32 -1.38 -15.80 -3.53
CA MET A 32 -0.89 -17.12 -3.16
C MET A 32 -1.51 -17.66 -1.86
N THR A 33 -2.34 -16.88 -1.18
CA THR A 33 -2.92 -17.24 0.13
C THR A 33 -4.37 -17.67 0.00
N MET A 34 -4.69 -18.82 0.60
CA MET A 34 -6.02 -19.41 0.54
C MET A 34 -7.06 -18.54 1.24
N GLU A 35 -6.65 -17.91 2.34
CA GLU A 35 -7.47 -17.00 3.15
C GLU A 35 -7.94 -15.81 2.32
N ALA A 36 -7.07 -15.21 1.51
CA ALA A 36 -7.43 -14.09 0.66
C ALA A 36 -8.47 -14.47 -0.40
N TRP A 37 -8.38 -15.67 -0.97
CA TRP A 37 -9.38 -16.17 -1.92
C TRP A 37 -10.72 -16.48 -1.23
N ALA A 38 -10.66 -17.08 -0.04
CA ALA A 38 -11.85 -17.44 0.73
C ALA A 38 -12.61 -16.21 1.26
N LEU A 39 -11.90 -15.14 1.61
CA LEU A 39 -12.49 -13.87 2.05
C LEU A 39 -13.35 -13.22 0.96
N GLY A 40 -13.03 -13.42 -0.32
CA GLY A 40 -13.87 -12.93 -1.43
C GLY A 40 -15.34 -13.37 -1.34
N PHE A 41 -15.62 -14.52 -0.74
CA PHE A 41 -16.98 -15.03 -0.55
C PHE A 41 -17.62 -14.55 0.76
N ASN A 42 -16.85 -14.54 1.85
CA ASN A 42 -17.36 -14.35 3.21
C ASN A 42 -17.40 -12.87 3.65
N LEU A 43 -16.71 -11.98 2.95
CA LEU A 43 -16.68 -10.57 3.33
C LEU A 43 -18.02 -9.87 3.14
N HIS A 44 -18.32 -9.00 4.11
CA HIS A 44 -19.47 -8.13 4.02
C HIS A 44 -19.33 -7.20 2.79
N PRO A 45 -20.31 -7.16 1.86
CA PRO A 45 -20.18 -6.40 0.60
C PRO A 45 -19.79 -4.93 0.80
N TRP A 46 -20.31 -4.29 1.84
CA TRP A 46 -19.97 -2.89 2.18
C TRP A 46 -18.52 -2.68 2.55
N ARG A 47 -17.85 -3.64 3.21
CA ARG A 47 -16.43 -3.52 3.55
C ARG A 47 -15.55 -3.58 2.31
N LEU A 48 -15.88 -4.50 1.39
CA LEU A 48 -15.20 -4.61 0.11
C LEU A 48 -15.44 -3.37 -0.78
N ALA A 49 -16.68 -2.89 -0.82
CA ALA A 49 -17.02 -1.66 -1.54
C ALA A 49 -16.26 -0.45 -0.98
N LEU A 50 -16.17 -0.32 0.34
CA LEU A 50 -15.39 0.72 1.00
C LEU A 50 -13.89 0.60 0.70
N LEU A 51 -13.34 -0.62 0.74
CA LEU A 51 -11.94 -0.88 0.41
C LEU A 51 -11.60 -0.40 -1.01
N LEU A 52 -12.43 -0.73 -1.99
CA LEU A 52 -12.28 -0.25 -3.37
C LEU A 52 -12.50 1.26 -3.48
N ALA A 53 -13.49 1.82 -2.79
CA ALA A 53 -13.79 3.25 -2.78
C ALA A 53 -12.66 4.08 -2.18
N VAL A 54 -11.92 3.56 -1.20
CA VAL A 54 -10.74 4.20 -0.60
C VAL A 54 -9.50 4.04 -1.49
N THR A 55 -9.41 2.94 -2.26
CA THR A 55 -8.27 2.68 -3.15
C THR A 55 -8.13 3.77 -4.22
N LEU A 56 -9.23 4.19 -4.84
CA LEU A 56 -9.20 5.22 -5.89
C LEU A 56 -8.60 6.57 -5.43
N PRO A 57 -9.12 7.25 -4.38
CA PRO A 57 -8.55 8.51 -3.91
C PRO A 57 -7.12 8.31 -3.40
N MET A 58 -6.79 7.16 -2.82
CA MET A 58 -5.42 6.84 -2.42
C MET A 58 -4.48 6.82 -3.63
N LEU A 59 -4.82 6.14 -4.72
CA LEU A 59 -4.00 6.12 -5.94
C LEU A 59 -3.87 7.52 -6.58
N VAL A 60 -4.94 8.31 -6.58
CA VAL A 60 -4.91 9.69 -7.09
C VAL A 60 -3.98 10.58 -6.24
N LEU A 61 -4.03 10.43 -4.92
CA LEU A 61 -3.13 11.15 -4.00
C LEU A 61 -1.69 10.64 -4.11
N LEU A 62 -1.49 9.35 -4.36
CA LEU A 62 -0.19 8.78 -4.67
C LEU A 62 0.38 9.46 -5.90
N HIS A 63 -0.38 9.56 -6.99
CA HIS A 63 0.01 10.31 -8.19
C HIS A 63 0.33 11.81 -7.93
N LYS A 64 -0.19 12.39 -6.84
CA LYS A 64 0.13 13.76 -6.43
C LYS A 64 1.41 13.85 -5.59
N TYR A 65 1.59 12.97 -4.61
CA TYR A 65 2.66 13.07 -3.62
C TYR A 65 3.91 12.25 -3.94
N GLY A 66 3.80 11.13 -4.66
CA GLY A 66 4.95 10.28 -5.01
C GLY A 66 5.74 10.76 -6.23
N GLY A 67 5.73 12.07 -6.52
CA GLY A 67 6.64 12.67 -7.51
C GLY A 67 6.38 12.35 -8.99
N PHE A 68 5.24 11.76 -9.34
CA PHE A 68 5.06 11.10 -10.64
C PHE A 68 4.94 12.01 -11.88
N ARG A 69 4.71 13.33 -11.71
CA ARG A 69 4.84 14.45 -12.69
C ARG A 69 4.22 15.74 -12.11
N GLN A 70 4.88 16.89 -12.27
CA GLN A 70 4.45 18.17 -11.66
C GLN A 70 3.17 18.80 -12.25
N THR A 71 2.83 18.52 -13.51
CA THR A 71 1.75 19.23 -14.23
C THR A 71 0.77 18.30 -14.96
N VAL A 72 0.20 17.38 -14.17
CA VAL A 72 -0.83 16.46 -14.62
C VAL A 72 -2.19 16.93 -14.08
N ALA A 73 -3.16 17.11 -14.97
CA ALA A 73 -4.50 17.51 -14.57
C ALA A 73 -5.12 16.46 -13.64
N LEU A 74 -6.05 16.84 -12.77
CA LEU A 74 -6.73 15.88 -11.90
C LEU A 74 -7.36 14.73 -12.72
N GLN A 75 -7.88 15.02 -13.91
CA GLN A 75 -8.47 14.04 -14.82
C GLN A 75 -7.47 12.96 -15.24
N ASP A 76 -6.24 13.35 -15.57
CA ASP A 76 -5.18 12.41 -15.96
C ASP A 76 -4.77 11.53 -14.76
N ARG A 77 -4.64 12.10 -13.55
CA ARG A 77 -4.35 11.31 -12.33
C ARG A 77 -5.42 10.28 -12.02
N VAL A 78 -6.68 10.66 -12.22
CA VAL A 78 -7.84 9.77 -12.07
C VAL A 78 -7.81 8.68 -13.13
N ALA A 79 -7.52 9.02 -14.39
CA ALA A 79 -7.38 8.06 -15.47
C ALA A 79 -6.26 7.04 -15.19
N ASP A 80 -5.09 7.49 -14.73
CA ASP A 80 -3.97 6.62 -14.37
C ASP A 80 -4.35 5.67 -13.22
N ALA A 81 -5.07 6.16 -12.20
CA ALA A 81 -5.57 5.33 -11.11
C ALA A 81 -6.54 4.25 -11.61
N PHE A 82 -7.46 4.59 -12.52
CA PHE A 82 -8.34 3.59 -13.15
C PHE A 82 -7.58 2.57 -14.00
N VAL A 83 -6.55 3.01 -14.74
CA VAL A 83 -5.69 2.10 -15.49
C VAL A 83 -4.97 1.14 -14.55
N ALA A 84 -4.43 1.62 -13.43
CA ALA A 84 -3.78 0.77 -12.43
C ALA A 84 -4.75 -0.27 -11.83
N ILE A 85 -5.97 0.15 -11.48
CA ILE A 85 -7.04 -0.75 -10.99
C ILE A 85 -7.41 -1.79 -12.05
N LEU A 86 -7.60 -1.37 -13.30
CA LEU A 86 -7.96 -2.27 -14.40
C LEU A 86 -6.86 -3.30 -14.66
N VAL A 87 -5.60 -2.86 -14.71
CA VAL A 87 -4.44 -3.74 -14.90
C VAL A 87 -4.35 -4.76 -13.75
N ALA A 88 -4.54 -4.31 -12.51
CA ALA A 88 -4.55 -5.19 -11.35
C ALA A 88 -5.69 -6.23 -11.41
N ALA A 89 -6.89 -5.80 -11.79
CA ALA A 89 -8.04 -6.69 -11.95
C ALA A 89 -7.81 -7.73 -13.06
N VAL A 90 -7.27 -7.32 -14.21
CA VAL A 90 -6.94 -8.22 -15.32
C VAL A 90 -5.84 -9.21 -14.90
N ALA A 91 -4.78 -8.74 -14.25
CA ALA A 91 -3.70 -9.58 -13.75
C ALA A 91 -4.21 -10.62 -12.74
N ALA A 92 -5.00 -10.17 -11.75
CA ALA A 92 -5.60 -11.06 -10.76
C ALA A 92 -6.54 -12.08 -11.40
N THR A 93 -7.41 -11.65 -12.32
CA THR A 93 -8.32 -12.55 -13.03
C THR A 93 -7.56 -13.62 -13.81
N ALA A 94 -6.54 -13.21 -14.58
CA ALA A 94 -5.73 -14.12 -15.37
C ALA A 94 -5.02 -15.17 -14.49
N VAL A 95 -4.37 -14.72 -13.41
CA VAL A 95 -3.64 -15.62 -12.51
C VAL A 95 -4.58 -16.55 -11.75
N LEU A 96 -5.68 -16.03 -11.17
CA LEU A 96 -6.64 -16.86 -10.44
C LEU A 96 -7.34 -17.87 -11.35
N PHE A 97 -7.57 -17.51 -12.62
CA PHE A 97 -8.08 -18.45 -13.62
C PHE A 97 -7.06 -19.54 -13.95
N ILE A 98 -5.79 -19.18 -14.16
CA ILE A 98 -4.70 -20.13 -14.41
C ILE A 98 -4.52 -21.09 -13.22
N PHE A 99 -4.63 -20.59 -11.99
CA PHE A 99 -4.57 -21.41 -10.77
C PHE A 99 -5.80 -22.30 -10.56
N GLY A 100 -6.86 -22.13 -11.36
CA GLY A 100 -8.12 -22.86 -11.18
C GLY A 100 -8.94 -22.40 -9.97
N ILE A 101 -8.61 -21.24 -9.38
CA ILE A 101 -9.32 -20.67 -8.23
C ILE A 101 -10.59 -19.91 -8.66
N VAL A 102 -10.58 -19.36 -9.87
CA VAL A 102 -11.75 -18.76 -10.53
C VAL A 102 -12.12 -19.63 -11.73
N THR A 103 -13.39 -20.07 -11.79
CA THR A 103 -13.94 -20.91 -12.86
C THR A 103 -15.14 -20.24 -13.51
N VAL A 104 -15.51 -20.66 -14.73
CA VAL A 104 -16.62 -20.07 -15.49
C VAL A 104 -17.99 -20.36 -14.86
N GLU A 105 -18.09 -21.45 -14.10
CA GLU A 105 -19.33 -21.88 -13.44
C GLU A 105 -19.59 -21.13 -12.12
N MET A 106 -18.59 -20.38 -11.64
CA MET A 106 -18.63 -19.71 -10.35
C MET A 106 -19.61 -18.52 -10.36
N PRO A 107 -20.39 -18.32 -9.28
CA PRO A 107 -21.25 -17.14 -9.16
C PRO A 107 -20.44 -15.84 -9.27
N LEU A 108 -20.92 -14.88 -10.05
CA LEU A 108 -20.21 -13.62 -10.31
C LEU A 108 -19.81 -12.87 -9.02
N ARG A 109 -20.64 -12.96 -7.98
CA ARG A 109 -20.35 -12.35 -6.67
C ARG A 109 -19.06 -12.91 -6.06
N GLU A 110 -18.82 -14.21 -6.16
CA GLU A 110 -17.61 -14.84 -5.63
C GLU A 110 -16.38 -14.45 -6.46
N VAL A 111 -16.52 -14.41 -7.78
CA VAL A 111 -15.45 -13.96 -8.69
C VAL A 111 -15.05 -12.52 -8.41
N ILE A 112 -16.02 -11.61 -8.28
CA ILE A 112 -15.78 -10.19 -7.96
C ILE A 112 -15.08 -10.07 -6.60
N GLY A 113 -15.53 -10.80 -5.58
CA GLY A 113 -14.92 -10.77 -4.26
C GLY A 113 -13.45 -11.18 -4.28
N LYS A 114 -13.15 -12.31 -4.94
CA LYS A 114 -11.77 -12.81 -5.09
C LYS A 114 -10.87 -11.82 -5.82
N ILE A 115 -11.35 -11.21 -6.90
CA ILE A 115 -10.58 -10.23 -7.68
C ILE A 115 -10.37 -8.95 -6.87
N ALA A 116 -11.41 -8.43 -6.22
CA ALA A 116 -11.37 -7.14 -5.53
C ALA A 116 -10.35 -7.10 -4.39
N VAL A 117 -10.14 -8.21 -3.68
CA VAL A 117 -9.09 -8.31 -2.64
C VAL A 117 -7.68 -8.15 -3.24
N GLN A 118 -7.46 -8.62 -4.47
CA GLN A 118 -6.17 -8.52 -5.18
C GLN A 118 -5.94 -7.14 -5.80
N VAL A 119 -7.02 -6.43 -6.15
CA VAL A 119 -6.95 -5.12 -6.82
C VAL A 119 -6.18 -4.10 -5.99
N VAL A 120 -6.29 -4.13 -4.67
CA VAL A 120 -5.64 -3.13 -3.80
C VAL A 120 -4.10 -3.21 -3.88
N PRO A 121 -3.45 -4.32 -3.50
CA PRO A 121 -2.00 -4.44 -3.66
C PRO A 121 -1.56 -4.39 -5.13
N GLY A 122 -2.33 -4.97 -6.04
CA GLY A 122 -1.98 -4.97 -7.47
C GLY A 122 -1.99 -3.57 -8.09
N SER A 123 -2.95 -2.72 -7.75
CA SER A 123 -3.04 -1.37 -8.31
C SER A 123 -1.97 -0.43 -7.73
N LEU A 124 -1.60 -0.62 -6.46
CA LEU A 124 -0.42 0.01 -5.87
C LEU A 124 0.84 -0.37 -6.65
N GLY A 125 1.09 -1.67 -6.84
CA GLY A 125 2.25 -2.15 -7.61
C GLY A 125 2.26 -1.67 -9.06
N ALA A 126 1.11 -1.64 -9.72
CA ALA A 126 0.98 -1.13 -11.08
C ALA A 126 1.38 0.34 -11.20
N SER A 127 0.95 1.16 -10.23
CA SER A 127 1.24 2.59 -10.17
C SER A 127 2.73 2.84 -9.89
N LEU A 128 3.28 2.13 -8.91
CA LEU A 128 4.69 2.24 -8.53
C LEU A 128 5.66 1.76 -9.63
N ALA A 129 5.36 0.64 -10.29
CA ALA A 129 6.21 0.13 -11.37
C ALA A 129 6.20 1.06 -12.59
N ARG A 130 5.04 1.64 -12.92
CA ARG A 130 4.93 2.61 -14.02
C ARG A 130 5.77 3.86 -13.74
N ALA A 131 5.78 4.31 -12.50
CA ALA A 131 6.58 5.45 -12.08
C ALA A 131 8.08 5.20 -12.11
N GLN A 132 8.53 4.12 -11.48
CA GLN A 132 9.95 3.81 -11.30
C GLN A 132 10.61 3.36 -12.60
N LEU A 133 9.87 2.65 -13.47
CA LEU A 133 10.40 2.12 -14.72
C LEU A 133 10.09 3.03 -15.92
N GLY A 134 9.08 3.90 -15.81
CA GLY A 134 8.56 4.74 -16.89
C GLY A 134 9.19 6.13 -17.02
N SER A 135 10.10 6.52 -16.13
CA SER A 135 10.89 7.75 -16.26
C SER A 135 11.93 7.61 -17.38
N SER A 136 11.50 7.75 -18.62
CA SER A 136 12.40 7.97 -19.75
C SER A 136 12.94 9.40 -19.66
N SER A 137 14.12 9.59 -19.04
CA SER A 137 15.19 10.57 -19.31
C SER A 137 14.86 11.92 -19.99
N LEU A 138 13.67 12.49 -19.77
CA LEU A 138 13.25 13.78 -20.31
C LEU A 138 12.76 14.60 -19.12
N GLU A 139 13.64 15.53 -18.76
CA GLU A 139 13.51 16.58 -17.75
C GLU A 139 13.48 16.05 -16.30
N GLU A 140 14.68 16.03 -15.70
CA GLU A 140 14.90 16.28 -14.27
C GLU A 140 14.31 17.66 -13.91
N GLU A 141 12.99 17.84 -14.01
CA GLU A 141 12.32 18.88 -13.23
C GLU A 141 12.43 18.44 -11.78
N GLU A 142 13.13 19.23 -10.94
CA GLU A 142 13.27 19.03 -9.49
C GLU A 142 11.93 18.64 -8.88
N ILE A 143 11.69 17.34 -8.67
CA ILE A 143 10.48 16.84 -8.04
C ILE A 143 10.44 17.48 -6.65
N PRO A 144 9.44 18.33 -6.34
CA PRO A 144 9.43 19.03 -5.07
C PRO A 144 9.32 17.99 -3.97
N GLU A 145 10.21 18.06 -2.98
CA GLU A 145 10.14 17.17 -1.82
C GLU A 145 8.73 17.26 -1.21
N PRO A 146 8.09 16.11 -0.91
CA PRO A 146 6.78 16.12 -0.29
C PRO A 146 6.90 16.84 1.05
N GLY A 147 6.09 17.87 1.28
CA GLY A 147 6.01 18.46 2.63
C GLY A 147 5.47 17.43 3.63
N TYR A 148 5.53 17.76 4.93
CA TYR A 148 5.13 16.87 6.03
C TYR A 148 3.85 16.04 5.81
N ALA A 149 2.77 16.65 5.28
CA ALA A 149 1.53 15.94 4.99
C ALA A 149 1.65 14.89 3.87
N GLY A 150 2.49 15.17 2.86
CA GLY A 150 2.84 14.22 1.81
C GLY A 150 3.68 13.07 2.36
N GLU A 151 4.65 13.34 3.23
CA GLU A 151 5.45 12.31 3.88
C GLU A 151 4.58 11.36 4.72
N LEU A 152 3.69 11.91 5.57
CA LEU A 152 2.74 11.11 6.34
C LEU A 152 1.81 10.29 5.44
N PHE A 153 1.40 10.84 4.30
CA PHE A 153 0.60 10.12 3.31
C PHE A 153 1.39 8.94 2.69
N LEU A 154 2.65 9.15 2.31
CA LEU A 154 3.52 8.09 1.80
C LEU A 154 3.74 7.00 2.85
N MET A 155 3.86 7.36 4.13
CA MET A 155 3.90 6.38 5.23
C MET A 155 2.63 5.53 5.29
N VAL A 156 1.45 6.16 5.15
CA VAL A 156 0.16 5.44 5.11
C VAL A 156 0.09 4.48 3.92
N VAL A 157 0.52 4.91 2.72
CA VAL A 157 0.56 4.06 1.53
C VAL A 157 1.52 2.88 1.70
N GLY A 158 2.72 3.13 2.22
CA GLY A 158 3.70 2.10 2.52
C GLY A 158 3.19 1.08 3.53
N ALA A 159 2.56 1.56 4.61
CA ALA A 159 1.94 0.70 5.61
C ALA A 159 0.83 -0.15 5.00
N LEU A 160 -0.08 0.47 4.26
CA LEU A 160 -1.16 -0.22 3.58
C LEU A 160 -0.63 -1.30 2.63
N PHE A 161 0.43 -1.00 1.88
CA PHE A 161 1.04 -1.94 0.95
C PHE A 161 1.50 -3.23 1.64
N LEU A 162 2.28 -3.14 2.72
CA LEU A 162 2.74 -4.34 3.44
C LEU A 162 1.57 -5.01 4.17
N SER A 163 0.72 -4.23 4.82
CA SER A 163 -0.34 -4.77 5.66
C SER A 163 -1.45 -5.45 4.89
N VAL A 164 -1.86 -4.96 3.71
CA VAL A 164 -2.90 -5.61 2.90
C VAL A 164 -2.45 -6.98 2.38
N ASN A 165 -1.14 -7.21 2.31
CA ASN A 165 -0.56 -8.49 1.91
C ASN A 165 -0.59 -9.56 3.01
N ILE A 166 -0.73 -9.15 4.28
CA ILE A 166 -0.58 -10.03 5.45
C ILE A 166 -1.89 -10.09 6.25
N ALA A 167 -2.65 -9.00 6.34
CA ALA A 167 -3.88 -8.93 7.12
C ALA A 167 -4.97 -9.94 6.73
N PRO A 168 -5.12 -10.35 5.45
CA PRO A 168 -6.05 -11.41 5.08
C PRO A 168 -5.75 -12.75 5.74
N THR A 169 -4.56 -12.98 6.27
CA THR A 169 -4.12 -14.31 6.72
C THR A 169 -4.40 -14.57 8.20
N GLU A 170 -4.33 -15.83 8.62
CA GLU A 170 -4.59 -16.23 10.02
C GLU A 170 -3.40 -16.02 10.94
N GLU A 171 -2.19 -15.93 10.38
CA GLU A 171 -0.93 -15.82 11.13
C GLU A 171 -0.90 -14.59 12.03
N VAL A 172 -1.48 -13.45 11.60
CA VAL A 172 -1.51 -12.23 12.42
C VAL A 172 -2.22 -12.48 13.75
N VAL A 173 -3.39 -13.12 13.68
CA VAL A 173 -4.21 -13.44 14.88
C VAL A 173 -3.53 -14.54 15.70
N LEU A 174 -2.94 -15.54 15.04
CA LEU A 174 -2.24 -16.62 15.72
C LEU A 174 -0.99 -16.14 16.46
N ILE A 175 -0.23 -15.22 15.88
CA ILE A 175 0.94 -14.60 16.51
C ILE A 175 0.48 -13.77 17.71
N ALA A 176 -0.54 -12.93 17.54
CA ALA A 176 -1.12 -12.14 18.63
C ALA A 176 -1.53 -13.02 19.82
N TYR A 177 -2.23 -14.13 19.55
CA TYR A 177 -2.63 -15.09 20.58
C TYR A 177 -1.45 -15.77 21.30
N LYS A 178 -0.33 -15.98 20.61
CA LYS A 178 0.88 -16.61 21.19
C LYS A 178 1.75 -15.64 21.98
N MET A 179 1.59 -14.34 21.79
CA MET A 179 2.45 -13.34 22.41
C MET A 179 2.05 -13.08 23.87
N HIS A 180 3.06 -12.98 24.73
CA HIS A 180 2.88 -12.47 26.08
C HIS A 180 2.90 -10.93 26.08
N PRO A 181 2.19 -10.22 26.98
CA PRO A 181 2.16 -8.76 27.01
C PRO A 181 3.51 -8.03 26.94
N TRP A 182 4.57 -8.60 27.52
CA TRP A 182 5.90 -7.99 27.46
C TRP A 182 6.52 -8.07 26.04
N GLN A 183 6.20 -9.12 25.27
CA GLN A 183 6.64 -9.29 23.89
C GLN A 183 5.93 -8.29 22.97
N GLU A 184 4.67 -7.99 23.24
CA GLU A 184 3.94 -6.93 22.53
C GLU A 184 4.59 -5.57 22.79
N ILE A 185 4.87 -5.24 24.05
CA ILE A 185 5.56 -3.99 24.40
C ILE A 185 6.94 -3.94 23.73
N ALA A 186 7.70 -5.04 23.74
CA ALA A 186 8.98 -5.11 23.06
C ALA A 186 8.85 -4.91 21.54
N LEU A 187 7.79 -5.45 20.92
CA LEU A 187 7.50 -5.26 19.50
C LEU A 187 7.17 -3.80 19.19
N VAL A 188 6.35 -3.13 20.02
CA VAL A 188 6.05 -1.70 19.88
C VAL A 188 7.32 -0.87 19.96
N VAL A 189 8.13 -1.08 21.00
CA VAL A 189 9.38 -0.33 21.22
C VAL A 189 10.38 -0.58 20.09
N GLY A 190 10.55 -1.84 19.68
CA GLY A 190 11.41 -2.21 18.55
C GLY A 190 10.94 -1.61 17.23
N THR A 191 9.63 -1.56 16.99
CA THR A 191 9.06 -0.95 15.79
C THR A 191 9.28 0.56 15.77
N LEU A 192 9.06 1.24 16.89
CA LEU A 192 9.34 2.68 17.02
C LEU A 192 10.83 3.00 16.84
N ALA A 193 11.71 2.20 17.44
CA ALA A 193 13.15 2.35 17.28
C ALA A 193 13.56 2.16 15.81
N LEU A 194 12.99 1.16 15.13
CA LEU A 194 13.21 0.92 13.71
C LEU A 194 12.73 2.09 12.86
N MET A 195 11.50 2.56 13.05
CA MET A 195 10.98 3.71 12.32
C MET A 195 11.88 4.93 12.54
N HIS A 196 12.26 5.21 13.78
CA HIS A 196 13.14 6.33 14.07
C HIS A 196 14.51 6.20 13.41
N ALA A 197 15.11 5.00 13.42
CA ALA A 197 16.38 4.74 12.76
C ALA A 197 16.29 4.94 11.24
N PHE A 198 15.20 4.53 10.60
CA PHE A 198 14.99 4.76 9.17
C PHE A 198 14.94 6.24 8.82
N VAL A 199 14.17 7.02 9.59
CA VAL A 199 14.07 8.47 9.42
C VAL A 199 15.40 9.17 9.70
N TYR A 200 16.11 8.76 10.75
CA TYR A 200 17.33 9.45 11.17
C TYR A 200 18.58 9.07 10.36
N GLU A 201 18.72 7.82 9.91
CA GLU A 201 19.95 7.37 9.24
C GLU A 201 19.87 7.47 7.71
N PHE A 202 18.68 7.26 7.12
CA PHE A 202 18.54 7.15 5.66
C PHE A 202 18.07 8.44 4.99
N GLU A 203 17.34 9.31 5.70
CA GLU A 203 16.88 10.59 5.15
C GLU A 203 17.99 11.66 5.22
N PHE A 204 18.79 11.64 6.29
CA PHE A 204 19.89 12.60 6.51
C PHE A 204 21.13 12.32 5.64
N ARG A 205 21.17 11.21 4.91
CA ARG A 205 22.18 10.96 3.88
C ARG A 205 21.74 11.37 2.48
N GLY A 206 20.45 11.68 2.27
CA GLY A 206 19.86 11.94 0.95
C GLY A 206 19.32 13.36 0.74
N SER A 207 18.82 14.03 1.78
CA SER A 207 18.27 15.39 1.67
C SER A 207 19.24 16.45 2.23
N HIS A 208 19.51 17.46 1.41
CA HIS A 208 20.20 18.66 1.84
C HIS A 208 19.26 19.48 2.76
N SER A 209 19.69 19.58 4.01
CA SER A 209 19.16 20.44 5.09
C SER A 209 18.07 19.79 5.98
N PRO A 210 18.46 19.28 7.16
CA PRO A 210 17.54 19.26 8.30
C PRO A 210 16.87 20.63 8.43
N GLU A 211 15.59 20.68 8.81
CA GLU A 211 15.05 21.91 9.41
C GLU A 211 16.07 22.39 10.46
N PRO A 212 16.67 23.60 10.31
CA PRO A 212 17.73 24.05 11.21
C PRO A 212 17.23 24.03 12.66
N GLY A 213 17.73 23.09 13.47
CA GLY A 213 17.35 22.93 14.89
C GLY A 213 16.41 21.77 15.23
N ALA A 214 16.02 20.91 14.28
CA ALA A 214 15.25 19.71 14.59
C ALA A 214 16.12 18.69 15.38
N GLY A 215 16.00 18.69 16.70
CA GLY A 215 16.69 17.72 17.56
C GLY A 215 16.13 16.30 17.39
N PHE A 216 16.93 15.29 17.75
CA PHE A 216 16.58 13.86 17.77
C PHE A 216 15.18 13.57 18.31
N LEU A 217 14.84 14.18 19.46
CA LEU A 217 13.52 14.07 20.10
C LEU A 217 12.38 14.64 19.24
N SER A 218 12.60 15.78 18.57
CA SER A 218 11.58 16.41 17.72
C SER A 218 11.22 15.51 16.54
N ILE A 219 12.22 14.94 15.88
CA ILE A 219 12.05 14.01 14.76
C ILE A 219 11.36 12.72 15.23
N PHE A 220 11.77 12.18 16.39
CA PHE A 220 11.14 11.01 16.99
C PHE A 220 9.62 11.21 17.20
N PHE A 221 9.22 12.32 17.83
CA PHE A 221 7.81 12.59 18.08
C PHE A 221 7.04 12.92 16.80
N ARG A 222 7.60 13.71 15.87
CA ARG A 222 6.91 14.11 14.64
C ARG A 222 6.75 12.98 13.63
N TYR A 223 7.73 12.09 13.51
CA TYR A 223 7.72 11.07 12.44
C TYR A 223 7.55 9.64 12.97
N ALA A 224 8.32 9.23 13.98
CA ALA A 224 8.24 7.84 14.45
C ALA A 224 6.93 7.58 15.21
N ILE A 225 6.58 8.44 16.18
CA ILE A 225 5.35 8.27 16.97
C ILE A 225 4.10 8.50 16.13
N VAL A 226 4.00 9.64 15.41
CA VAL A 226 2.85 9.93 14.54
C VAL A 226 2.72 8.88 13.45
N GLY A 227 3.82 8.51 12.80
CA GLY A 227 3.84 7.46 11.80
C GLY A 227 3.36 6.13 12.34
N TYR A 228 3.82 5.71 13.52
CA TYR A 228 3.37 4.47 14.16
C TYR A 228 1.88 4.49 14.49
N VAL A 229 1.35 5.62 14.98
CA VAL A 229 -0.10 5.79 15.21
C VAL A 229 -0.87 5.66 13.90
N LEU A 230 -0.40 6.28 12.81
CA LEU A 230 -1.04 6.14 11.49
C LEU A 230 -1.00 4.69 11.00
N VAL A 231 0.12 3.99 11.16
CA VAL A 231 0.25 2.56 10.84
C VAL A 231 -0.77 1.73 11.63
N MET A 232 -0.90 1.96 12.95
CA MET A 232 -1.89 1.26 13.78
C MET A 232 -3.33 1.53 13.30
N LEU A 233 -3.66 2.77 12.91
CA LEU A 233 -4.97 3.12 12.39
C LEU A 233 -5.26 2.43 11.05
N VAL A 234 -4.29 2.41 10.14
CA VAL A 234 -4.39 1.69 8.86
C VAL A 234 -4.62 0.20 9.11
N ASN A 235 -3.88 -0.38 10.05
CA ASN A 235 -3.97 -1.80 10.37
C ASN A 235 -5.27 -2.18 11.06
N LEU A 236 -5.76 -1.33 11.96
CA LEU A 236 -7.08 -1.50 12.54
C LEU A 236 -8.17 -1.48 11.45
N TYR A 237 -8.11 -0.51 10.53
CA TYR A 237 -9.04 -0.42 9.41
C TYR A 237 -8.98 -1.66 8.51
N ILE A 238 -7.78 -2.13 8.19
CA ILE A 238 -7.59 -3.28 7.30
C ILE A 238 -8.02 -4.59 7.97
N LEU A 239 -7.67 -4.81 9.24
CA LEU A 239 -8.14 -5.97 10.00
C LEU A 239 -9.66 -5.98 10.12
N TRP A 240 -10.27 -4.83 10.38
CA TRP A 240 -11.72 -4.68 10.38
C TRP A 240 -12.34 -4.95 9.00
N THR A 241 -11.72 -4.43 7.94
CA THR A 241 -12.16 -4.67 6.55
C THR A 241 -12.20 -6.15 6.24
N PHE A 242 -11.17 -6.90 6.67
CA PHE A 242 -11.08 -8.35 6.47
C PHE A 242 -11.84 -9.19 7.50
N GLY A 243 -12.56 -8.57 8.43
CA GLY A 243 -13.35 -9.26 9.46
C GLY A 243 -12.53 -9.92 10.56
N ARG A 244 -11.24 -9.61 10.66
CA ARG A 244 -10.34 -10.14 11.71
C ARG A 244 -10.66 -9.61 13.11
N THR A 245 -11.47 -8.56 13.20
CA THR A 245 -11.95 -7.99 14.46
C THR A 245 -13.36 -8.46 14.83
N ASP A 246 -14.02 -9.26 14.00
CA ASP A 246 -15.42 -9.65 14.23
C ASP A 246 -15.52 -10.65 15.38
N GLY A 247 -16.25 -10.28 16.44
CA GLY A 247 -16.38 -11.11 17.65
C GLY A 247 -15.13 -11.12 18.56
N ALA A 248 -14.05 -10.43 18.18
CA ALA A 248 -12.83 -10.34 18.96
C ALA A 248 -12.97 -9.32 20.11
N GLY A 249 -12.28 -9.59 21.22
CA GLY A 249 -12.17 -8.64 22.33
C GLY A 249 -11.30 -7.44 21.98
N PHE A 250 -11.41 -6.36 22.78
CA PHE A 250 -10.55 -5.18 22.62
C PHE A 250 -9.05 -5.53 22.71
N SER A 251 -8.68 -6.37 23.69
CA SER A 251 -7.28 -6.79 23.90
C SER A 251 -6.74 -7.60 22.73
N GLU A 252 -7.55 -8.53 22.19
CA GLU A 252 -7.17 -9.37 21.05
C GLU A 252 -7.00 -8.52 19.79
N THR A 253 -7.93 -7.59 19.56
CA THR A 253 -7.86 -6.64 18.44
C THR A 253 -6.62 -5.77 18.54
N LEU A 254 -6.33 -5.23 19.72
CA LEU A 254 -5.16 -4.40 19.95
C LEU A 254 -3.86 -5.19 19.71
N SER A 255 -3.78 -6.42 20.20
CA SER A 255 -2.63 -7.30 19.98
C SER A 255 -2.42 -7.59 18.48
N ALA A 256 -3.48 -7.95 17.75
CA ALA A 256 -3.42 -8.16 16.30
C ALA A 256 -2.99 -6.89 15.53
N VAL A 257 -3.48 -5.71 15.95
CA VAL A 257 -3.04 -4.43 15.38
C VAL A 257 -1.56 -4.20 15.65
N VAL A 258 -1.06 -4.46 16.85
CA VAL A 258 0.37 -4.32 17.20
C VAL A 258 1.23 -5.25 16.35
N VAL A 259 0.83 -6.52 16.20
CA VAL A 259 1.54 -7.50 15.36
C VAL A 259 1.61 -7.04 13.91
N LEU A 260 0.50 -6.62 13.33
CA LEU A 260 0.45 -6.13 11.94
C LEU A 260 1.16 -4.79 11.77
N SER A 261 1.30 -4.00 12.84
CA SER A 261 2.00 -2.71 12.81
C SER A 261 3.49 -2.83 12.64
N PHE A 262 4.09 -3.97 12.95
CA PHE A 262 5.49 -4.21 12.63
C PHE A 262 5.77 -4.21 11.11
N PRO A 263 5.17 -5.10 10.28
CA PRO A 263 5.38 -5.03 8.83
C PRO A 263 4.80 -3.76 8.20
N GLY A 264 3.69 -3.23 8.72
CA GLY A 264 3.16 -1.93 8.27
C GLY A 264 4.16 -0.78 8.48
N ALA A 265 4.83 -0.75 9.62
CA ALA A 265 5.85 0.27 9.91
C ALA A 265 7.08 0.14 9.00
N LEU A 266 7.50 -1.08 8.67
CA LEU A 266 8.53 -1.33 7.65
C LEU A 266 8.12 -0.75 6.30
N GLY A 267 6.88 -1.01 5.88
CA GLY A 267 6.32 -0.42 4.67
C GLY A 267 6.33 1.10 4.68
N ALA A 268 5.88 1.71 5.79
CA ALA A 268 5.87 3.15 5.98
C ALA A 268 7.27 3.78 5.89
N ALA A 269 8.26 3.14 6.52
CA ALA A 269 9.65 3.59 6.51
C ALA A 269 10.27 3.50 5.11
N VAL A 270 10.05 2.39 4.40
CA VAL A 270 10.60 2.17 3.05
C VAL A 270 9.95 3.10 2.02
N ALA A 271 8.64 3.36 2.13
CA ALA A 271 7.94 4.24 1.20
C ALA A 271 8.55 5.65 1.15
N ARG A 272 9.00 6.19 2.30
CA ARG A 272 9.69 7.49 2.34
C ARG A 272 11.06 7.50 1.67
N LEU A 273 11.71 6.35 1.50
CA LEU A 273 13.04 6.27 0.89
C LEU A 273 12.98 6.10 -0.63
N ILE A 274 11.88 5.55 -1.14
CA ILE A 274 11.77 5.13 -2.54
C ILE A 274 10.83 6.06 -3.34
N LEU A 275 9.90 6.77 -2.67
CA LEU A 275 8.83 7.57 -3.26
C LEU A 275 8.95 9.04 -2.89
#